data_AF-A0A6V7IHF6-F1
#
_entry.id   AF-A0A6V7IHF6-F1
#
_cell.length_a   1.000
_cell.length_b   1.000
_cell.length_c   1.000
_cell.angle_alpha   90.00
_cell.angle_beta   90.00
_cell.angle_gamma   90.00
#
_symmetry.space_group_name_H-M   'P 1'
#
loop_
_entity.id
_entity.type
_entity.pdbx_description
1 polymer ?
#
loop_
_entity_poly.entity_id
_entity_poly.type
_entity_poly.pdbx_seq_one_letter_code
_entity_poly.pdbx_strand_id
1 'polypeptide(L)' 'EVYKVKKCNKSCSSCKNDCNQMTELSVVEAVSMDFGEVKFQKVLDVENLFALFSKHPTESYVLNGGNTAH' A
#
# COMPACT_ATOMS: atom_id res chain seq x y z
N GLU A 1 -35.42 4.49 -5.58
CA GLU A 1 -34.68 3.26 -5.96
C GLU A 1 -33.63 2.97 -4.92
N VAL A 2 -33.55 1.72 -4.43
CA VAL A 2 -32.58 1.32 -3.41
C VAL A 2 -31.29 0.92 -4.12
N TYR A 3 -30.28 1.80 -4.10
CA TYR A 3 -28.98 1.53 -4.70
C TYR A 3 -28.43 0.22 -4.13
N LYS A 4 -28.15 -0.76 -5.00
CA LYS A 4 -27.60 -2.07 -4.61
C LYS A 4 -26.21 -1.86 -3.99
N VAL A 5 -26.15 -1.76 -2.67
CA VAL A 5 -24.90 -1.71 -1.92
C VAL A 5 -24.12 -3.00 -2.23
N LYS A 6 -22.94 -2.86 -2.86
CA LYS A 6 -22.05 -3.99 -3.12
C LYS A 6 -21.61 -4.56 -1.78
N LYS A 7 -21.87 -5.85 -1.57
CA LYS A 7 -21.44 -6.58 -0.37
C LYS A 7 -19.97 -6.97 -0.49
N CYS A 8 -19.29 -7.16 0.63
CA CYS A 8 -17.93 -7.68 0.62
C CYS A 8 -17.93 -9.12 0.09
N ASN A 9 -17.12 -9.42 -0.93
CA ASN A 9 -17.06 -10.75 -1.54
C ASN A 9 -16.56 -11.84 -0.57
N LYS A 10 -15.76 -11.47 0.44
CA LYS A 10 -15.25 -12.43 1.44
C LYS A 10 -16.30 -12.82 2.49
N SER A 11 -17.13 -11.87 2.92
CA SER A 11 -18.05 -12.08 4.05
C SER A 11 -19.53 -12.14 3.64
N CYS A 12 -19.85 -11.80 2.39
CA CYS A 12 -21.22 -11.72 1.85
C CYS A 12 -22.20 -10.87 2.69
N SER A 13 -21.66 -10.00 3.54
CA SER A 13 -22.38 -9.12 4.45
C SER A 13 -22.20 -7.66 4.02
N SER A 14 -23.19 -6.83 4.35
CA SER A 14 -23.05 -5.38 4.22
C SER A 14 -21.93 -4.90 5.12
N CYS A 15 -21.11 -3.97 4.63
CA CYS A 15 -20.07 -3.35 5.45
C CYS A 15 -20.75 -2.72 6.67
N LYS A 16 -20.37 -3.14 7.87
CA LYS A 16 -21.01 -2.65 9.11
C LYS A 16 -20.57 -1.23 9.48
N ASN A 17 -19.70 -0.60 8.68
CA ASN A 17 -18.98 0.64 9.01
C ASN A 17 -18.28 0.60 10.39
N ASP A 18 -18.11 -0.61 10.92
CA ASP A 18 -17.50 -0.86 12.21
C ASP A 18 -16.08 -1.33 11.96
N CYS A 19 -15.20 -0.36 11.69
CA CYS A 19 -13.76 -0.60 11.53
C CYS A 19 -13.06 -0.80 12.90
N ASN A 20 -13.79 -0.94 14.00
CA ASN A 20 -13.22 -1.09 15.34
C ASN A 20 -12.51 -2.44 15.55
N GLN A 21 -12.66 -3.39 14.61
CA GLN A 21 -11.92 -4.65 14.57
C GLN A 21 -10.90 -4.69 13.42
N MET A 22 -10.30 -3.55 13.06
CA MET A 22 -8.97 -3.64 12.47
C MET A 22 -8.08 -4.25 13.56
N THR A 23 -7.85 -5.56 13.46
CA THR A 23 -6.61 -6.13 13.99
C THR A 23 -5.54 -5.21 13.45
N GLU A 24 -4.86 -4.46 14.32
CA GLU A 24 -3.67 -3.74 13.92
C GLU A 24 -2.86 -4.73 13.09
N LEU A 25 -2.65 -4.40 11.81
CA LEU A 25 -1.73 -5.16 10.98
C LEU A 25 -0.40 -4.97 11.69
N SER A 26 -0.07 -5.90 12.59
CA SER A 26 0.94 -5.76 13.62
C SER A 26 2.36 -5.76 13.06
N VAL A 27 2.48 -5.70 11.75
CA VAL A 27 3.76 -5.71 11.07
C VAL A 27 3.75 -4.65 9.99
N VAL A 28 4.18 -3.47 10.41
CA VAL A 28 4.73 -2.46 9.51
C VAL A 28 6.01 -3.06 8.96
N GLU A 29 5.91 -3.89 7.92
CA GLU A 29 7.06 -4.52 7.27
C GLU A 29 7.49 -3.71 6.05
N ALA A 30 8.80 -3.61 5.89
CA ALA A 30 9.40 -3.23 4.63
C ALA A 30 9.10 -4.34 3.61
N VAL A 31 8.69 -3.95 2.41
CA VAL A 31 8.34 -4.89 1.34
C VAL A 31 9.16 -4.55 0.11
N SER A 32 9.85 -5.54 -0.44
CA SER A 32 10.62 -5.43 -1.68
C SER A 32 10.05 -6.41 -2.70
N MET A 33 9.64 -5.92 -3.86
CA MET A 33 9.21 -6.75 -4.98
C MET A 33 9.98 -6.35 -6.25
N ASP A 34 10.32 -7.35 -7.06
CA ASP A 34 11.03 -7.18 -8.32
C ASP A 34 10.15 -7.69 -9.47
N PHE A 35 9.90 -6.84 -10.45
CA PHE A 35 9.11 -7.12 -11.64
C PHE A 35 9.96 -7.05 -12.93
N GLY A 36 11.28 -7.20 -12.81
CA GLY A 36 12.25 -7.13 -13.90
C GLY A 36 12.64 -5.70 -14.23
N GLU A 37 11.79 -4.99 -14.96
CA GLU A 37 12.06 -3.60 -15.38
C GLU A 37 11.80 -2.59 -14.27
N VAL A 38 10.96 -2.95 -13.30
CA VAL A 38 10.57 -2.08 -12.18
C VAL A 38 10.70 -2.81 -10.85
N LYS A 39 11.13 -2.07 -9.83
CA LYS A 39 11.20 -2.54 -8.44
C LYS A 39 10.24 -1.74 -7.58
N PHE A 40 9.54 -2.43 -6.71
CA PHE A 40 8.65 -1.81 -5.73
C PHE A 40 9.28 -1.95 -4.34
N GLN A 41 9.45 -0.82 -3.65
CA GLN A 41 9.96 -0.75 -2.29
C GLN A 41 8.96 -0.01 -1.41
N LYS A 42 8.41 -0.71 -0.42
CA LYS A 42 7.70 -0.09 0.70
C LYS A 42 8.72 0.20 1.79
N VAL A 43 9.07 1.47 1.92
CA VAL A 43 9.91 1.99 3.01
C VAL A 43 9.04 2.44 4.19
N LEU A 44 9.58 2.34 5.40
CA LEU A 44 8.84 2.61 6.65
C LEU A 44 9.20 3.95 7.27
N ASP A 45 10.37 4.49 6.93
CA ASP A 45 10.93 5.72 7.47
C ASP A 45 11.71 6.47 6.38
N VAL A 46 12.05 7.71 6.71
CA VAL A 46 12.70 8.65 5.80
C VAL A 46 14.18 8.32 5.62
N GLU A 47 14.83 7.82 6.67
CA GLU A 47 16.23 7.40 6.62
C GLU A 47 16.44 6.30 5.58
N ASN A 48 15.58 5.28 5.57
CA ASN A 48 15.64 4.17 4.62
C ASN A 48 15.30 4.60 3.19
N LEU A 49 14.45 5.61 3.01
CA LEU A 49 14.19 6.20 1.70
C LEU A 49 15.47 6.83 1.11
N PHE A 50 16.18 7.65 1.90
CA PHE A 50 17.42 8.27 1.45
C PHE A 50 18.58 7.28 1.32
N ALA A 51 18.61 6.22 2.13
CA ALA A 51 19.56 5.12 1.96
C ALA A 51 19.37 4.42 0.60
N LEU A 52 18.12 4.23 0.16
CA LEU A 52 17.78 3.69 -1.16
C LEU A 52 18.31 4.57 -2.29
N PHE A 53 18.05 5.88 -2.23
CA PHE A 53 18.55 6.83 -3.21
C PHE A 53 20.09 6.85 -3.28
N SER A 54 20.74 6.76 -2.13
CA SER A 54 22.21 6.75 -2.05
C SER A 54 22.81 5.47 -2.64
N LYS A 55 22.13 4.33 -2.46
CA LYS A 55 22.56 3.03 -2.99
C LYS A 55 22.36 2.92 -4.51
N HIS A 56 21.34 3.59 -5.04
CA HIS A 56 20.94 3.53 -6.45
C HIS A 56 20.86 4.94 -7.08
N PRO A 57 21.96 5.72 -7.09
CA PRO A 57 21.91 7.16 -7.34
C PRO A 57 21.54 7.56 -8.77
N THR A 58 21.61 6.63 -9.73
CA THR A 58 21.32 6.89 -11.15
C THR A 58 19.99 6.32 -11.62
N GLU A 59 19.20 5.71 -10.72
CA GLU A 59 17.89 5.17 -11.05
C GLU A 59 16.81 6.27 -11.04
N SER A 60 15.68 6.00 -11.69
CA SER A 60 14.52 6.89 -11.67
C SER A 60 13.53 6.42 -10.61
N TYR A 61 12.96 7.37 -9.88
CA TYR A 61 12.09 7.07 -8.73
C TYR A 61 10.70 7.67 -8.91
N VAL A 62 9.68 6.89 -8.54
CA VAL A 62 8.30 7.35 -8.43
C VAL A 62 7.85 7.14 -6.98
N LEU A 63 7.48 8.22 -6.30
CA LEU A 63 7.00 8.18 -4.92
C LEU A 63 5.47 8.08 -4.91
N ASN A 64 4.97 6.95 -4.40
CA ASN A 64 3.54 6.66 -4.32
C ASN A 64 3.04 6.76 -2.89
N GLY A 65 2.24 7.80 -2.59
CA GLY A 65 1.51 7.93 -1.34
C GLY A 65 0.14 7.22 -1.39
N GLY A 66 -0.82 7.83 -2.10
CA GLY A 66 -2.16 7.25 -2.32
C GLY A 66 -2.35 6.59 -3.69
N ASN A 67 -1.45 6.87 -4.64
CA ASN A 67 -1.57 6.42 -6.04
C ASN A 67 -2.95 6.70 -6.69
N THR A 68 -3.56 7.84 -6.37
CA THR A 68 -4.89 8.25 -6.84
C THR A 68 -4.86 9.28 -7.97
N ALA A 69 -3.67 9.70 -8.40
CA ALA A 69 -3.53 10.57 -9.56
C ALA A 69 -3.92 9.81 -10.84
N HIS A 70 -4.70 10.47 -11.70
CA HIS A 70 -5.36 9.89 -12.87
C HIS A 70 -4.90 10.57 -14.16
#